data_AF-A0A947VXR5-F1
#
_entry.id   AF-A0A947VXR5-F1
#
_cell.length_a   1.000
_cell.length_b   1.000
_cell.length_c   1.000
_cell.angle_alpha   90.00
_cell.angle_beta   90.00
_cell.angle_gamma   90.00
#
_symmetry.space_group_name_H-M   'P 1'
#
loop_
_entity.id
_entity.type
_entity.pdbx_description
1 polymer ?
#
loop_
_entity_poly.entity_id
_entity_poly.type
_entity_poly.pdbx_seq_one_letter_code
_entity_poly.pdbx_strand_id
1 'polypeptide(L)'
;MTDNNFNSNYTGGFVHGGQGDQGDQNGQQGVNPVQPVQPVQPVQPVQQPQPDPMQEPGAGSFPSQPPMAGMRPPTPPAPPQDPSLEGYFFGSKMKDFKTTIVLPQNELTFDEAKFLNLLAGSISLSLEEKKKIIDSIPKLKQAQVDELMRIFEEERSKFIELSPKHAAQLKKLEDQYASEWKDLELKYKAEAKSQEDAGKAEEIRKQLGL
;
A
#
# COMPACT_ATOMS: atom_id res chain seq x y z
N MET A 1 17.37 9.14 63.27
CA MET A 1 18.16 7.91 63.52
C MET A 1 18.05 7.10 62.22
N THR A 2 18.91 7.41 61.23
CA THR A 2 20.19 6.71 60.91
C THR A 2 19.90 5.35 60.24
N ASP A 3 20.45 4.93 59.10
CA ASP A 3 21.54 5.36 58.20
C ASP A 3 21.32 4.64 56.84
N ASN A 4 21.55 5.28 55.70
CA ASN A 4 22.71 5.09 54.80
C ASN A 4 23.10 3.62 54.51
N ASN A 5 23.02 3.21 53.22
CA ASN A 5 24.09 2.39 52.66
C ASN A 5 24.35 2.72 51.19
N PHE A 6 25.48 3.37 51.00
CA PHE A 6 26.21 3.59 49.76
C PHE A 6 26.76 2.26 49.23
N ASN A 7 26.81 2.08 47.91
CA ASN A 7 27.94 1.37 47.33
C ASN A 7 28.34 1.98 45.99
N SER A 8 29.39 2.79 46.05
CA SER A 8 30.23 3.20 44.92
C SER A 8 31.41 2.24 44.85
N ASN A 9 31.80 1.79 43.64
CA ASN A 9 33.17 1.95 43.11
C ASN A 9 33.45 1.04 41.90
N TYR A 10 34.01 1.67 40.86
CA TYR A 10 35.27 1.37 40.13
C TYR A 10 35.11 1.96 38.72
N THR A 11 35.68 3.10 38.31
CA THR A 11 37.04 3.70 38.36
C THR A 11 38.07 3.05 37.43
N GLY A 12 38.49 3.85 36.42
CA GLY A 12 39.80 3.86 35.73
C GLY A 12 39.84 3.20 34.35
N GLY A 13 40.36 3.76 33.25
CA GLY A 13 41.10 5.00 32.93
C GLY A 13 41.04 5.25 31.39
N PHE A 14 41.13 6.47 30.83
CA PHE A 14 42.33 7.32 30.59
C PHE A 14 43.44 6.56 29.82
N VAL A 15 44.07 6.99 28.69
CA VAL A 15 44.37 8.31 28.10
C VAL A 15 44.81 8.16 26.61
N HIS A 16 44.91 9.28 25.88
CA HIS A 16 45.78 9.64 24.73
C HIS A 16 45.34 9.22 23.30
N GLY A 17 45.39 10.07 22.27
CA GLY A 17 45.89 11.44 22.10
C GLY A 17 46.02 11.82 20.61
N GLY A 18 46.20 13.12 20.32
CA GLY A 18 46.70 13.70 19.05
C GLY A 18 45.67 13.86 17.92
N GLN A 19 45.21 15.04 17.48
CA GLN A 19 45.86 16.29 17.07
C GLN A 19 46.64 16.21 15.74
N GLY A 20 46.18 17.01 14.78
CA GLY A 20 46.76 17.27 13.46
C GLY A 20 45.66 17.20 12.40
N ASP A 21 45.55 18.08 11.40
CA ASP A 21 46.22 19.32 11.05
C ASP A 21 45.39 19.93 9.90
N GLN A 22 45.45 21.26 9.76
CA GLN A 22 44.77 22.01 8.70
C GLN A 22 45.40 21.73 7.33
N GLY A 23 44.55 21.56 6.31
CA GLY A 23 44.97 21.50 4.91
C GLY A 23 43.96 22.21 4.02
N ASP A 24 44.26 23.45 3.71
CA ASP A 24 43.64 24.32 2.70
C ASP A 24 43.98 23.82 1.27
N GLN A 25 42.99 23.81 0.38
CA GLN A 25 43.07 23.94 -1.10
C GLN A 25 41.64 23.78 -1.68
N ASN A 26 40.96 24.84 -2.10
CA ASN A 26 41.10 25.56 -3.37
C ASN A 26 40.70 24.73 -4.61
N GLY A 27 39.63 25.16 -5.28
CA GLY A 27 39.64 25.21 -6.75
C GLY A 27 38.53 24.46 -7.50
N GLN A 28 37.77 25.25 -8.28
CA GLN A 28 37.17 24.91 -9.58
C GLN A 28 35.87 24.08 -9.55
N GLN A 29 34.70 24.70 -9.68
CA GLN A 29 34.09 25.07 -10.98
C GLN A 29 34.15 23.93 -12.01
N GLY A 30 33.26 22.95 -11.85
CA GLY A 30 32.88 22.02 -12.91
C GLY A 30 31.48 22.39 -13.40
N VAL A 31 31.42 23.30 -14.37
CA VAL A 31 30.22 23.55 -15.17
C VAL A 31 29.82 22.27 -15.91
N ASN A 32 28.56 21.88 -15.75
CA ASN A 32 27.90 20.84 -16.55
C ASN A 32 28.03 21.15 -18.05
N PRO A 33 28.59 20.25 -18.88
CA PRO A 33 28.18 20.18 -20.27
C PRO A 33 26.82 19.48 -20.31
N VAL A 34 25.77 20.27 -20.51
CA VAL A 34 24.43 19.81 -20.90
C VAL A 34 24.60 18.99 -22.18
N GLN A 35 24.41 17.68 -22.08
CA GLN A 35 24.37 16.84 -23.28
C GLN A 35 23.17 17.28 -24.13
N PRO A 36 23.33 17.44 -25.45
CA PRO A 36 22.18 17.68 -26.32
C PRO A 36 21.23 16.49 -26.21
N VAL A 37 20.01 16.77 -25.73
CA VAL A 37 18.86 15.87 -25.81
C VAL A 37 18.70 15.45 -27.27
N GLN A 38 19.05 14.21 -27.56
CA GLN A 38 18.79 13.62 -28.86
C GLN A 38 17.27 13.54 -29.06
N PRO A 39 16.75 13.87 -30.25
CA PRO A 39 15.35 13.66 -30.55
C PRO A 39 15.03 12.18 -30.38
N VAL A 40 14.09 11.89 -29.48
CA VAL A 40 13.47 10.58 -29.30
C VAL A 40 12.96 10.10 -30.65
N GLN A 41 13.61 9.06 -31.18
CA GLN A 41 13.14 8.39 -32.39
C GLN A 41 11.80 7.71 -32.08
N PRO A 42 10.84 7.73 -33.02
CA PRO A 42 9.61 6.97 -32.87
C PRO A 42 9.96 5.49 -32.72
N VAL A 43 9.57 4.92 -31.57
CA VAL A 43 9.64 3.49 -31.32
C VAL A 43 8.90 2.76 -32.45
N GLN A 44 9.66 1.99 -33.24
CA GLN A 44 9.07 1.11 -34.23
C GLN A 44 8.23 0.05 -33.50
N PRO A 45 7.04 -0.30 -34.00
CA PRO A 45 6.27 -1.40 -33.44
C PRO A 45 7.08 -2.68 -33.58
N VAL A 46 7.39 -3.31 -32.45
CA VAL A 46 7.93 -4.68 -32.39
C VAL A 46 6.93 -5.58 -33.10
N GLN A 47 7.30 -6.06 -34.29
CA GLN A 47 6.56 -7.11 -34.97
C GLN A 47 6.63 -8.35 -34.08
N GLN A 48 5.46 -8.75 -33.58
CA GLN A 48 5.30 -10.05 -32.95
C GLN A 48 5.72 -11.13 -33.96
N PRO A 49 6.57 -12.10 -33.58
CA PRO A 49 6.83 -13.26 -34.43
C PRO A 49 5.50 -13.97 -34.67
N GLN A 50 5.14 -14.10 -35.95
CA GLN A 50 3.98 -14.90 -36.37
C GLN A 50 4.23 -16.36 -35.96
N PRO A 51 3.23 -17.05 -35.37
CA PRO A 51 3.34 -18.48 -35.17
C PRO A 51 3.35 -19.19 -36.53
N ASP A 52 4.30 -20.11 -36.70
CA ASP A 52 4.40 -20.98 -37.88
C ASP A 52 3.05 -21.65 -38.21
N PRO A 53 2.64 -21.69 -39.50
CA PRO A 53 1.52 -22.51 -39.91
C PRO A 53 1.93 -23.98 -39.76
N MET A 54 1.46 -24.63 -38.70
CA MET A 54 1.56 -26.08 -38.59
C MET A 54 0.91 -26.72 -39.81
N GLN A 55 1.74 -27.44 -40.56
CA GLN A 55 1.36 -28.32 -41.65
C GLN A 55 0.27 -29.28 -41.20
N GLU A 56 -0.87 -29.22 -41.88
CA GLU A 56 -1.89 -30.27 -41.93
C GLU A 56 -1.26 -31.58 -42.43
N PRO A 57 -1.28 -32.68 -41.67
CA PRO A 57 -1.13 -34.01 -42.23
C PRO A 57 -2.52 -34.55 -42.57
N GLY A 58 -2.80 -34.56 -43.87
CA GLY A 58 -3.44 -35.65 -44.63
C GLY A 58 -4.55 -36.47 -43.98
N ALA A 59 -5.76 -36.27 -44.51
CA ALA A 59 -6.73 -37.30 -44.91
C ALA A 59 -6.54 -38.71 -44.30
N GLY A 60 -7.21 -38.96 -43.18
CA GLY A 60 -7.56 -40.29 -42.70
C GLY A 60 -9.07 -40.39 -42.56
N SER A 61 -9.72 -41.11 -43.48
CA SER A 61 -11.13 -41.51 -43.31
C SER A 61 -11.24 -42.42 -42.09
N PHE A 62 -11.98 -41.99 -41.07
CA PHE A 62 -12.43 -42.85 -39.97
C PHE A 62 -13.96 -42.86 -39.92
N PRO A 63 -14.58 -44.04 -39.77
CA PRO A 63 -16.03 -44.19 -39.79
C PRO A 63 -16.66 -43.56 -38.54
N SER A 64 -17.85 -42.99 -38.73
CA SER A 64 -18.72 -42.47 -37.68
C SER A 64 -19.00 -43.55 -36.62
N GLN A 65 -18.47 -43.37 -35.41
CA GLN A 65 -18.90 -44.12 -34.23
C GLN A 65 -20.07 -43.39 -33.53
N PRO A 66 -21.07 -44.14 -33.00
CA PRO A 66 -22.19 -43.57 -32.27
C PRO A 66 -21.75 -42.97 -30.91
N PRO A 67 -22.54 -42.08 -30.30
CA PRO A 67 -22.15 -41.36 -29.08
C PRO A 67 -22.09 -42.32 -27.89
N MET A 68 -20.88 -42.63 -27.43
CA MET A 68 -20.67 -43.33 -26.17
C MET A 68 -20.92 -42.34 -25.02
N ALA A 69 -22.07 -42.53 -24.37
CA ALA A 69 -22.37 -41.92 -23.09
C ALA A 69 -21.34 -42.37 -22.05
N GLY A 70 -20.73 -41.39 -21.36
CA GLY A 70 -19.98 -41.65 -20.14
C GLY A 70 -18.48 -41.67 -20.34
N MET A 71 -17.84 -40.52 -20.12
CA MET A 71 -16.56 -40.35 -19.41
C MET A 71 -16.23 -38.86 -19.44
N ARG A 72 -16.88 -38.07 -18.57
CA ARG A 72 -16.35 -36.75 -18.22
C ARG A 72 -15.09 -37.01 -17.40
N PRO A 73 -13.95 -36.36 -17.67
CA PRO A 73 -12.78 -36.47 -16.82
C PRO A 73 -13.16 -36.07 -15.39
N PRO A 74 -12.62 -36.74 -14.35
CA PRO A 74 -12.93 -36.40 -12.97
C PRO A 74 -12.51 -34.95 -12.73
N THR A 75 -13.45 -34.12 -12.30
CA THR A 75 -13.12 -32.80 -11.75
C THR A 75 -12.13 -33.00 -10.61
N PRO A 76 -11.01 -32.27 -10.58
CA PRO A 76 -10.06 -32.36 -9.47
C PRO A 76 -10.81 -32.08 -8.15
N PRO A 77 -10.49 -32.81 -7.07
CA PRO A 77 -11.11 -32.58 -5.78
C PRO A 77 -10.89 -31.12 -5.38
N ALA A 78 -11.96 -30.47 -4.90
CA ALA A 78 -11.86 -29.13 -4.35
C ALA A 78 -10.78 -29.15 -3.25
N PRO A 79 -9.91 -28.13 -3.18
CA PRO A 79 -8.93 -28.04 -2.10
C PRO A 79 -9.66 -28.11 -0.74
N PRO A 80 -9.05 -28.76 0.27
CA PRO A 80 -9.67 -28.91 1.58
C PRO A 80 -10.10 -27.55 2.12
N GLN A 81 -11.40 -27.41 2.40
CA GLN A 81 -11.95 -26.22 3.02
C GLN A 81 -11.43 -26.17 4.46
N ASP A 82 -10.75 -25.08 4.82
CA ASP A 82 -10.31 -24.84 6.19
C ASP A 82 -11.55 -24.60 7.06
N PRO A 83 -11.83 -25.43 8.09
CA PRO A 83 -13.00 -25.29 8.95
C PRO A 83 -13.03 -23.95 9.70
N SER A 84 -11.90 -23.23 9.82
CA SER A 84 -11.85 -21.87 10.37
C SER A 84 -12.47 -20.79 9.46
N LEU A 85 -12.87 -21.17 8.24
CA LEU A 85 -13.55 -20.31 7.27
C LEU A 85 -15.06 -20.51 7.23
N GLU A 86 -15.61 -21.46 8.00
CA GLU A 86 -17.06 -21.62 8.11
C GLU A 86 -17.70 -20.33 8.65
N GLY A 87 -18.58 -19.72 7.85
CA GLY A 87 -19.22 -18.45 8.19
C GLY A 87 -18.35 -17.20 7.99
N TYR A 88 -17.19 -17.31 7.33
CA TYR A 88 -16.43 -16.13 6.92
C TYR A 88 -17.14 -15.38 5.80
N PHE A 89 -17.30 -14.07 5.98
CA PHE A 89 -17.76 -13.14 4.95
C PHE A 89 -16.79 -11.96 4.88
N PHE A 90 -16.49 -11.54 3.67
CA PHE A 90 -15.64 -10.38 3.42
C PHE A 90 -16.20 -9.10 4.08
N GLY A 91 -15.34 -8.30 4.69
CA GLY A 91 -15.72 -7.10 5.41
C GLY A 91 -16.26 -7.37 6.82
N SER A 92 -16.14 -8.60 7.33
CA SER A 92 -16.51 -8.94 8.71
C SER A 92 -15.58 -8.24 9.71
N LYS A 93 -14.29 -8.09 9.41
CA LYS A 93 -13.34 -7.35 10.27
C LYS A 93 -13.57 -5.84 10.26
N MET A 94 -14.23 -5.33 9.22
CA MET A 94 -14.52 -3.91 9.08
C MET A 94 -15.70 -3.45 9.96
N LYS A 95 -16.41 -4.36 10.64
CA LYS A 95 -17.49 -4.00 11.58
C LYS A 95 -16.96 -3.29 12.83
N ASP A 96 -15.82 -3.75 13.33
CA ASP A 96 -15.15 -3.19 14.51
C ASP A 96 -14.03 -2.20 14.13
N PHE A 97 -14.03 -1.72 12.89
CA PHE A 97 -13.03 -0.82 12.37
C PHE A 97 -12.99 0.48 13.16
N LYS A 98 -11.79 0.84 13.61
CA LYS A 98 -11.49 2.13 14.20
C LYS A 98 -10.21 2.62 13.57
N THR A 99 -10.16 3.92 13.29
CA THR A 99 -8.96 4.54 12.75
C THR A 99 -8.61 5.81 13.51
N THR A 100 -7.32 6.10 13.54
CA THR A 100 -6.70 7.31 14.08
C THR A 100 -6.47 8.37 13.00
N ILE A 101 -6.63 8.02 11.72
CA ILE A 101 -6.56 8.97 10.61
C ILE A 101 -7.78 9.89 10.68
N VAL A 102 -7.52 11.19 10.69
CA VAL A 102 -8.53 12.24 10.61
C VAL A 102 -8.48 12.84 9.22
N LEU A 103 -9.64 13.04 8.59
CA LEU A 103 -9.69 13.66 7.28
C LEU A 103 -9.26 15.13 7.38
N PRO A 104 -8.56 15.66 6.36
CA PRO A 104 -8.27 17.09 6.29
C PRO A 104 -9.57 17.90 6.33
N GLN A 105 -9.50 19.10 6.94
CA GLN A 105 -10.64 20.01 7.01
C GLN A 105 -11.20 20.29 5.61
N ASN A 106 -12.51 20.10 5.45
CA ASN A 106 -13.23 20.24 4.19
C ASN A 106 -14.65 20.77 4.44
N GLU A 107 -15.31 21.26 3.38
CA GLU A 107 -16.67 21.82 3.44
C GLU A 107 -17.75 20.83 2.95
N LEU A 108 -17.37 19.56 2.75
CA LEU A 108 -18.26 18.54 2.19
C LEU A 108 -19.12 17.92 3.30
N THR A 109 -20.29 17.41 2.92
CA THR A 109 -21.23 16.78 3.84
C THR A 109 -21.35 15.30 3.51
N PHE A 110 -20.63 14.45 4.26
CA PHE A 110 -20.69 13.00 4.13
C PHE A 110 -20.32 12.34 5.46
N ASP A 111 -20.60 11.04 5.59
CA ASP A 111 -20.19 10.26 6.76
C ASP A 111 -18.71 9.89 6.64
N GLU A 112 -17.85 10.68 7.28
CA GLU A 112 -16.39 10.50 7.24
C GLU A 112 -15.95 9.14 7.80
N ALA A 113 -16.62 8.66 8.86
CA ALA A 113 -16.29 7.37 9.47
C ALA A 113 -16.63 6.22 8.52
N LYS A 114 -17.80 6.29 7.86
CA LYS A 114 -18.18 5.34 6.82
C LYS A 114 -17.26 5.42 5.60
N PHE A 115 -16.90 6.62 5.17
CA PHE A 115 -15.97 6.81 4.06
C PHE A 115 -14.61 6.18 4.35
N LEU A 116 -14.02 6.45 5.52
CA LEU A 116 -12.75 5.86 5.93
C LEU A 116 -12.84 4.34 6.09
N ASN A 117 -13.95 3.81 6.61
CA ASN A 117 -14.21 2.37 6.66
C ASN A 117 -14.18 1.73 5.27
N LEU A 118 -14.91 2.32 4.32
CA LEU A 118 -14.97 1.84 2.94
C LEU A 118 -13.61 1.95 2.25
N LEU A 119 -12.92 3.08 2.41
CA LEU A 119 -11.60 3.32 1.82
C LEU A 119 -10.55 2.34 2.36
N ALA A 120 -10.53 2.10 3.68
CA ALA A 120 -9.61 1.16 4.30
C ALA A 120 -9.83 -0.27 3.79
N GLY A 121 -11.10 -0.66 3.62
CA GLY A 121 -11.49 -1.98 3.12
C GLY A 121 -11.38 -2.16 1.60
N SER A 122 -11.08 -1.09 0.85
CA SER A 122 -10.93 -1.17 -0.60
C SER A 122 -9.69 -1.98 -0.97
N ILE A 123 -9.88 -2.98 -1.82
CA ILE A 123 -8.82 -3.87 -2.33
C ILE A 123 -8.22 -3.30 -3.61
N SER A 124 -9.00 -2.54 -4.38
CA SER A 124 -8.60 -1.99 -5.67
C SER A 124 -7.58 -0.85 -5.56
N LEU A 125 -7.30 -0.36 -4.34
CA LEU A 125 -6.41 0.78 -4.11
C LEU A 125 -5.17 0.37 -3.33
N SER A 126 -4.01 0.83 -3.80
CA SER A 126 -2.76 0.78 -3.04
C SER A 126 -2.79 1.75 -1.84
N LEU A 127 -1.85 1.54 -0.90
CA LEU A 127 -1.67 2.43 0.26
C LEU A 127 -1.43 3.89 -0.16
N GLU A 128 -0.63 4.12 -1.21
CA GLU A 128 -0.35 5.47 -1.73
C GLU A 128 -1.59 6.13 -2.35
N GLU A 129 -2.42 5.36 -3.05
CA GLU A 129 -3.68 5.86 -3.60
C GLU A 129 -4.67 6.22 -2.49
N LYS A 130 -4.80 5.38 -1.45
CA LYS A 130 -5.62 5.68 -0.27
C LYS A 130 -5.17 6.98 0.39
N LYS A 131 -3.87 7.15 0.60
CA LYS A 131 -3.28 8.41 1.13
C LYS A 131 -3.63 9.60 0.22
N LYS A 132 -3.42 9.46 -1.09
CA LYS A 132 -3.70 10.52 -2.06
C LYS A 132 -5.17 10.92 -2.07
N ILE A 133 -6.09 9.97 -1.93
CA ILE A 133 -7.53 10.25 -1.81
C ILE A 133 -7.81 11.07 -0.56
N ILE A 134 -7.30 10.65 0.61
CA ILE A 134 -7.45 11.39 1.88
C ILE A 134 -6.93 12.83 1.73
N ASP A 135 -5.71 12.99 1.23
CA ASP A 135 -5.06 14.30 1.06
C ASP A 135 -5.77 15.19 0.01
N SER A 136 -6.55 14.59 -0.89
CA SER A 136 -7.26 15.31 -1.94
C SER A 136 -8.69 15.71 -1.56
N ILE A 137 -9.24 15.21 -0.45
CA ILE A 137 -10.63 15.49 -0.01
C ILE A 137 -10.99 16.99 -0.07
N PRO A 138 -10.16 17.94 0.43
CA PRO A 138 -10.49 19.37 0.38
C PRO A 138 -10.63 19.95 -1.02
N LYS A 139 -10.14 19.24 -2.04
CA LYS A 139 -10.14 19.66 -3.45
C LYS A 139 -11.26 18.99 -4.25
N LEU A 140 -11.99 18.06 -3.65
CA LEU A 140 -13.08 17.34 -4.31
C LEU A 140 -14.39 18.10 -4.18
N LYS A 141 -15.27 17.90 -5.17
CA LYS A 141 -16.68 18.31 -5.11
C LYS A 141 -17.50 17.22 -4.40
N GLN A 142 -18.64 17.60 -3.83
CA GLN A 142 -19.56 16.66 -3.17
C GLN A 142 -19.87 15.43 -4.04
N ALA A 143 -20.29 15.65 -5.29
CA ALA A 143 -20.60 14.56 -6.22
C ALA A 143 -19.42 13.60 -6.48
N GLN A 144 -18.18 14.05 -6.32
CA GLN A 144 -17.00 13.17 -6.46
C GLN A 144 -16.82 12.28 -5.24
N VAL A 145 -17.04 12.80 -4.03
CA VAL A 145 -17.00 11.98 -2.80
C VAL A 145 -18.17 10.99 -2.78
N ASP A 146 -19.36 11.42 -3.19
CA ASP A 146 -20.53 10.55 -3.30
C ASP A 146 -20.26 9.39 -4.27
N GLU A 147 -19.63 9.67 -5.42
CA GLU A 147 -19.26 8.65 -6.40
C GLU A 147 -18.19 7.70 -5.86
N LEU A 148 -17.18 8.20 -5.14
CA LEU A 148 -16.19 7.34 -4.48
C LEU A 148 -16.84 6.41 -3.46
N MET A 149 -17.75 6.93 -2.63
CA MET A 149 -18.51 6.10 -1.67
C MET A 149 -19.31 5.01 -2.40
N ARG A 150 -20.02 5.38 -3.47
CA ARG A 150 -20.79 4.44 -4.30
C ARG A 150 -19.91 3.34 -4.88
N ILE A 151 -18.75 3.70 -5.44
CA ILE A 151 -17.78 2.75 -6.00
C ILE A 151 -17.29 1.77 -4.92
N PHE A 152 -16.93 2.25 -3.73
CA PHE A 152 -16.45 1.39 -2.66
C PHE A 152 -17.55 0.49 -2.07
N GLU A 153 -18.80 0.96 -2.00
CA GLU A 153 -19.95 0.14 -1.61
C GLU A 153 -20.21 -0.99 -2.60
N GLU A 154 -20.17 -0.70 -3.90
CA GLU A 154 -20.28 -1.70 -4.96
C GLU A 154 -19.14 -2.71 -4.90
N GLU A 155 -17.90 -2.23 -4.72
CA GLU A 155 -16.73 -3.08 -4.58
C GLU A 155 -16.92 -4.07 -3.42
N ARG A 156 -17.26 -3.56 -2.23
CA ARG A 156 -17.51 -4.40 -1.05
C ARG A 156 -18.60 -5.43 -1.31
N SER A 157 -19.69 -5.03 -1.95
CA SER A 157 -20.81 -5.92 -2.27
C SER A 157 -20.37 -7.06 -3.20
N LYS A 158 -19.60 -6.75 -4.24
CA LYS A 158 -19.05 -7.76 -5.17
C LYS A 158 -18.14 -8.77 -4.44
N PHE A 159 -17.32 -8.32 -3.49
CA PHE A 159 -16.47 -9.23 -2.71
C PHE A 159 -17.24 -10.08 -1.70
N ILE A 160 -18.34 -9.57 -1.14
CA ILE A 160 -19.24 -10.37 -0.30
C ILE A 160 -19.86 -11.50 -1.13
N GLU A 161 -20.30 -11.22 -2.36
CA GLU A 161 -20.84 -12.24 -3.28
C GLU A 161 -19.80 -13.31 -3.68
N LEU A 162 -18.52 -12.93 -3.77
CA LEU A 162 -17.41 -13.86 -4.06
C LEU A 162 -16.96 -14.68 -2.84
N SER A 163 -17.29 -14.23 -1.61
CA SER A 163 -16.83 -14.82 -0.34
C SER A 163 -17.02 -16.34 -0.23
N PRO A 164 -18.19 -16.93 -0.59
CA PRO A 164 -18.41 -18.36 -0.43
C PRO A 164 -17.48 -19.25 -1.28
N LYS A 165 -16.95 -18.73 -2.40
CA LYS A 165 -16.09 -19.48 -3.33
C LYS A 165 -14.60 -19.23 -3.08
N HIS A 166 -14.25 -18.09 -2.49
CA HIS A 166 -12.87 -17.62 -2.35
C HIS A 166 -12.51 -17.21 -0.92
N ALA A 167 -13.20 -17.74 0.10
CA ALA A 167 -13.07 -17.34 1.50
C ALA A 167 -11.60 -17.27 1.99
N ALA A 168 -10.79 -18.28 1.68
CA ALA A 168 -9.39 -18.34 2.11
C ALA A 168 -8.54 -17.19 1.51
N GLN A 169 -8.73 -16.92 0.21
CA GLN A 169 -8.01 -15.86 -0.50
C GLN A 169 -8.46 -14.49 -0.02
N LEU A 170 -9.77 -14.30 0.14
CA LEU A 170 -10.35 -13.04 0.59
C LEU A 170 -9.97 -12.72 2.03
N LYS A 171 -9.89 -13.72 2.92
CA LYS A 171 -9.38 -13.53 4.28
C LYS A 171 -7.93 -13.05 4.28
N LYS A 172 -7.09 -13.67 3.47
CA LYS A 172 -5.67 -13.27 3.34
C LYS A 172 -5.54 -11.85 2.79
N LEU A 173 -6.36 -11.47 1.81
CA LEU A 173 -6.40 -10.10 1.29
C LEU A 173 -6.86 -9.12 2.38
N GLU A 174 -7.97 -9.40 3.07
CA GLU A 174 -8.47 -8.55 4.15
C GLU A 174 -7.41 -8.33 5.25
N ASP A 175 -6.69 -9.38 5.63
CA ASP A 175 -5.57 -9.30 6.57
C ASP A 175 -4.44 -8.40 6.08
N GLN A 176 -4.06 -8.53 4.81
CA GLN A 176 -3.02 -7.71 4.20
C GLN A 176 -3.43 -6.23 4.20
N TYR A 177 -4.61 -5.90 3.69
CA TYR A 177 -5.06 -4.49 3.60
C TYR A 177 -5.30 -3.89 4.99
N ALA A 178 -5.75 -4.67 5.96
CA ALA A 178 -5.86 -4.21 7.34
C ALA A 178 -4.48 -3.89 7.96
N SER A 179 -3.44 -4.66 7.63
CA SER A 179 -2.07 -4.35 8.05
C SER A 179 -1.53 -3.10 7.35
N GLU A 180 -1.72 -2.99 6.03
CA GLU A 180 -1.32 -1.81 5.25
C GLU A 180 -1.99 -0.54 5.78
N TRP A 181 -3.26 -0.63 6.18
CA TRP A 181 -3.94 0.50 6.80
C TRP A 181 -3.27 0.94 8.10
N LYS A 182 -2.91 0.01 8.99
CA LYS A 182 -2.19 0.32 10.23
C LYS A 182 -0.84 0.99 9.96
N ASP A 183 -0.14 0.56 8.90
CA ASP A 183 1.12 1.20 8.49
C ASP A 183 0.88 2.63 8.01
N LEU A 184 -0.23 2.88 7.32
CA LEU A 184 -0.63 4.24 6.93
C LEU A 184 -0.93 5.10 8.16
N GLU A 185 -1.63 4.57 9.16
CA GLU A 185 -1.89 5.29 10.43
C GLU A 185 -0.60 5.69 11.13
N LEU A 186 0.38 4.78 11.17
CA LEU A 186 1.68 5.05 11.78
C LEU A 186 2.41 6.18 11.05
N LYS A 187 2.34 6.21 9.71
CA LYS A 187 2.90 7.30 8.89
C LYS A 187 2.24 8.63 9.19
N TYR A 188 0.90 8.71 9.19
CA TYR A 188 0.17 9.94 9.53
C TYR A 188 0.53 10.45 10.93
N LYS A 189 0.64 9.55 11.91
CA LYS A 189 1.05 9.91 13.27
C LYS A 189 2.47 10.45 13.34
N ALA A 190 3.40 9.84 12.60
CA ALA A 190 4.79 10.30 12.53
C ALA A 190 4.90 11.67 11.82
N GLU A 191 4.18 11.86 10.71
CA GLU A 191 4.12 13.13 9.98
C GLU A 191 3.54 14.26 10.84
N ALA A 192 2.42 14.00 11.54
CA ALA A 192 1.80 14.96 12.44
C ALA A 192 2.75 15.37 13.58
N LYS A 193 3.44 14.40 14.20
CA LYS A 193 4.42 14.69 15.25
C LYS A 193 5.60 15.52 14.73
N SER A 194 6.12 15.18 13.55
CA SER A 194 7.23 15.92 12.93
C SER A 194 6.83 17.37 12.60
N GLN A 195 5.60 17.60 12.15
CA GLN A 195 5.08 18.95 11.90
C GLN A 195 4.90 19.74 13.19
N GLU A 196 4.41 19.11 14.26
CA GLU A 196 4.27 19.74 15.58
C GLU A 196 5.64 20.16 16.16
N ASP A 197 6.64 19.28 16.09
CA ASP A 197 7.99 19.57 16.57
C ASP A 197 8.65 20.69 15.74
N ALA A 198 8.45 20.69 14.42
CA ALA A 198 8.94 21.77 13.54
C ALA A 198 8.28 23.12 13.86
N GLY A 199 6.95 23.15 14.03
CA GLY A 199 6.22 24.38 14.37
C GLY A 199 6.64 24.96 15.73
N LYS A 200 6.88 24.10 16.73
CA LYS A 200 7.41 24.52 18.04
C LYS A 200 8.82 25.09 17.92
N ALA A 201 9.68 24.47 17.11
CA ALA A 201 11.03 24.95 16.89
C ALA A 201 11.05 26.34 16.21
N GLU A 202 10.19 26.55 15.21
CA GLU A 202 10.03 27.86 14.55
C GLU A 202 9.47 28.93 15.49
N GLU A 203 8.50 28.59 16.34
CA GLU A 203 7.95 29.51 17.35
C GLU A 203 9.03 29.91 18.38
N ILE A 204 9.81 28.95 18.89
CA ILE A 204 10.94 29.24 19.79
C ILE A 204 11.97 30.13 19.10
N ARG A 205 12.30 29.85 17.83
CA ARG A 205 13.25 30.66 17.05
C ARG A 205 12.76 32.10 16.91
N LYS A 206 11.48 32.28 16.60
CA LYS A 206 10.82 33.60 16.50
C LYS A 206 10.81 34.34 17.85
N GLN A 207 10.55 33.65 18.95
CA GLN A 207 10.58 34.23 20.31
C GLN A 207 11.99 34.62 20.75
N LEU A 208 13.01 33.92 20.26
CA LEU A 208 14.42 34.23 20.51
C LEU A 208 15.01 35.27 19.54
N GLY A 209 14.24 35.75 18.56
CA GLY A 209 14.66 36.79 17.61
C GLY A 209 15.68 36.33 16.56
N LEU A 210 15.67 35.04 16.18
CA LEU A 210 16.56 34.39 15.19
C LEU A 210 15.87 34.12 13.85
#